data_AF-A0A1H8XLW7-F1
#
_entry.id   AF-A0A1H8XLW7-F1
#
_cell.length_a   1.000
_cell.length_b   1.000
_cell.length_c   1.000
_cell.angle_alpha   90.00
_cell.angle_beta   90.00
_cell.angle_gamma   90.00
#
_symmetry.space_group_name_H-M   'P 1'
#
loop_
_entity.id
_entity.type
_entity.pdbx_description
1 polymer ?
#
loop_
_entity_poly.entity_id
_entity_poly.type
_entity_poly.pdbx_seq_one_letter_code
_entity_poly.pdbx_strand_id
1 'polypeptide(L)'
;MRILVSALALGISLAGPAAAQAPVRSLPATTAPDAATIAAAREVIAKMQGDRDAALASMGGPMVGLIQQMGVKDPERAQVMVREVILPVMTAHYDELLDIQARSFAGVLGANELKAVSAFYDTPAGKALAKAQPQLAQAQLTGMTQWMGALAPEIQSKLVQAIKAHGWDKAAPTAR
;
A
#
# COMPACT_ATOMS: atom_id res chain seq x y z
N MET A 1 -26.91 -25.59 -61.91
CA MET A 1 -27.72 -24.36 -61.77
C MET A 1 -26.91 -23.40 -60.91
N ARG A 2 -26.11 -22.53 -61.54
CA ARG A 2 -26.36 -21.09 -61.77
C ARG A 2 -26.24 -20.29 -60.46
N ILE A 3 -25.42 -19.25 -60.29
CA ILE A 3 -24.61 -18.39 -61.19
C ILE A 3 -23.56 -17.70 -60.29
N LEU A 4 -22.34 -17.55 -60.82
CA LEU A 4 -21.29 -16.61 -60.42
C LEU A 4 -21.84 -15.17 -60.29
N VAL A 5 -21.51 -14.44 -59.22
CA VAL A 5 -21.47 -12.97 -59.29
C VAL A 5 -20.14 -12.48 -58.74
N SER A 6 -19.20 -12.34 -59.67
CA SER A 6 -18.08 -11.42 -59.56
C SER A 6 -18.65 -10.00 -59.53
N ALA A 7 -18.37 -9.25 -58.47
CA ALA A 7 -18.53 -7.80 -58.47
C ALA A 7 -17.15 -7.18 -58.29
N LEU A 8 -16.56 -6.86 -59.45
CA LEU A 8 -15.41 -6.00 -59.61
C LEU A 8 -15.84 -4.57 -59.24
N ALA A 9 -15.29 -4.01 -58.17
CA ALA A 9 -15.40 -2.58 -57.87
C ALA A 9 -14.01 -1.97 -57.76
N LEU A 10 -13.61 -1.28 -58.82
CA LEU A 10 -12.55 -0.28 -58.80
C LEU A 10 -12.91 0.81 -57.78
N GLY A 11 -11.99 1.10 -56.86
CA GLY A 11 -12.18 2.15 -55.85
C GLY A 11 -10.85 2.78 -55.43
N ILE A 12 -10.39 3.72 -56.27
CA ILE A 12 -9.74 4.99 -55.94
C ILE A 12 -8.78 4.99 -54.73
N SER A 13 -7.48 5.06 -55.04
CA SER A 13 -6.40 5.40 -54.12
C SER A 13 -6.57 6.81 -53.54
N LEU A 14 -6.84 6.91 -52.25
CA LEU A 14 -6.62 8.11 -51.44
C LEU A 14 -5.45 7.84 -50.52
N ALA A 15 -4.34 8.55 -50.77
CA ALA A 15 -3.19 8.61 -49.89
C ALA A 15 -3.60 9.29 -48.56
N GLY A 16 -3.91 8.49 -47.55
CA GLY A 16 -4.06 8.95 -46.17
C GLY A 16 -2.71 8.96 -45.45
N PRO A 17 -2.41 9.96 -44.60
CA PRO A 17 -1.23 9.91 -43.76
C PRO A 17 -1.33 8.69 -42.85
N ALA A 18 -0.26 7.89 -42.87
CA ALA A 18 -0.11 6.74 -41.99
C ALA A 18 -0.21 7.19 -40.53
N ALA A 19 -1.38 7.05 -39.93
CA ALA A 19 -1.51 7.00 -38.49
C ALA A 19 -0.78 5.74 -38.06
N ALA A 20 0.41 5.92 -37.48
CA ALA A 20 1.15 4.88 -36.80
C ALA A 20 0.21 4.22 -35.79
N GLN A 21 -0.26 3.01 -36.11
CA GLN A 21 -0.87 2.13 -35.13
C GLN A 21 0.22 1.80 -34.12
N ALA A 22 0.25 2.53 -33.01
CA ALA A 22 1.05 2.15 -31.87
C ALA A 22 0.68 0.70 -31.52
N PRO A 23 1.67 -0.20 -31.37
CA PRO A 23 1.37 -1.59 -31.03
C PRO A 23 0.58 -1.58 -29.73
N VAL A 24 -0.64 -2.12 -29.78
CA VAL A 24 -1.42 -2.44 -28.59
C VAL A 24 -0.54 -3.40 -27.79
N ARG A 25 0.04 -2.90 -26.71
CA ARG A 25 0.88 -3.67 -25.80
C ARG A 25 0.00 -4.78 -25.26
N SER A 26 0.17 -5.99 -25.79
CA SER A 26 -0.41 -7.19 -25.21
C SER A 26 0.07 -7.24 -23.77
N LEU A 27 -0.87 -7.17 -22.83
CA LEU A 27 -0.57 -7.44 -21.43
C LEU A 27 -0.02 -8.87 -21.38
N PRO A 28 1.21 -9.09 -20.89
CA PRO A 28 1.75 -10.42 -20.80
C PRO A 28 0.81 -11.24 -19.90
N ALA A 29 0.47 -12.45 -20.34
CA ALA A 29 -0.21 -13.41 -19.48
C ALA A 29 0.59 -13.52 -18.17
N THR A 30 -0.08 -13.33 -17.04
CA THR A 30 0.52 -13.31 -15.70
C THR A 30 1.11 -14.67 -15.39
N THR A 31 2.33 -14.90 -15.88
CA THR A 31 3.18 -16.00 -15.48
C THR A 31 3.70 -15.63 -14.10
N ALA A 32 3.77 -16.60 -13.18
CA ALA A 32 4.33 -16.35 -11.86
C ALA A 32 5.71 -15.66 -12.00
N PRO A 33 6.03 -14.66 -11.17
CA PRO A 33 7.28 -13.93 -11.30
C PRO A 33 8.47 -14.87 -11.20
N ASP A 34 9.46 -14.69 -12.08
CA ASP A 34 10.67 -15.49 -12.05
C ASP A 34 11.53 -15.16 -10.81
N ALA A 35 12.48 -16.05 -10.50
CA ALA A 35 13.34 -15.92 -9.32
C ALA A 35 14.18 -14.64 -9.31
N ALA A 36 14.60 -14.13 -10.48
CA ALA A 36 15.38 -12.90 -10.56
C ALA A 36 14.52 -11.67 -10.27
N THR A 37 13.27 -11.66 -10.73
CA THR A 37 12.28 -10.62 -10.40
C THR A 37 11.98 -10.61 -8.90
N ILE A 38 11.81 -11.78 -8.27
CA ILE A 38 11.62 -11.89 -6.81
C ILE A 38 12.86 -11.38 -6.05
N ALA A 39 14.07 -11.75 -6.49
CA ALA A 39 15.30 -11.26 -5.86
C ALA A 39 15.44 -9.73 -5.96
N ALA A 40 15.11 -9.14 -7.11
CA ALA A 40 15.09 -7.68 -7.28
C ALA A 40 14.06 -7.01 -6.37
N ALA A 41 12.88 -7.62 -6.21
CA ALA A 41 11.86 -7.12 -5.28
C ALA A 41 12.33 -7.15 -3.82
N ARG A 42 12.99 -8.24 -3.41
CA ARG A 42 13.56 -8.39 -2.07
C ARG A 42 14.58 -7.29 -1.77
N GLU A 43 15.44 -6.98 -2.73
CA GLU A 43 16.42 -5.90 -2.60
C GLU A 43 15.73 -4.53 -2.42
N VAL A 44 14.71 -4.23 -3.24
CA VAL A 44 13.92 -3.00 -3.12
C VAL A 44 13.32 -2.87 -1.72
N ILE A 45 12.66 -3.92 -1.22
CA ILE A 45 11.99 -3.90 0.08
C ILE A 45 12.99 -3.65 1.20
N ALA A 46 14.12 -4.36 1.19
CA ALA A 46 15.17 -4.17 2.19
C ALA A 46 15.68 -2.72 2.19
N LYS A 47 15.90 -2.13 1.01
CA LYS A 47 16.33 -0.73 0.88
C LYS A 47 15.27 0.29 1.30
N MET A 48 13.99 0.00 1.01
CA MET A 48 12.85 0.84 1.39
C MET A 48 12.65 0.91 2.91
N GLN A 49 12.77 -0.23 3.58
CA GLN A 49 12.62 -0.34 5.04
C GLN A 49 13.79 0.31 5.79
N GLY A 50 14.95 0.43 5.13
CA GLY A 50 16.14 1.03 5.70
C GLY A 50 16.81 0.09 6.69
N ASP A 51 16.87 0.50 7.96
CA ASP A 51 17.49 -0.30 9.02
C ASP A 51 16.52 -1.38 9.53
N ARG A 52 16.89 -2.66 9.36
CA ARG A 52 16.06 -3.83 9.73
C ARG A 52 15.68 -3.81 11.21
N ASP A 53 16.61 -3.47 12.08
CA ASP A 53 16.38 -3.49 13.53
C ASP A 53 15.43 -2.35 13.93
N ALA A 54 15.59 -1.16 13.35
CA ALA A 54 14.65 -0.06 13.53
C ALA A 54 13.26 -0.40 12.98
N ALA A 55 13.18 -1.05 11.82
CA ALA A 55 11.91 -1.50 11.24
C ALA A 55 11.19 -2.49 12.18
N LEU A 56 11.90 -3.50 12.69
CA LEU A 56 11.35 -4.45 13.66
C LEU A 56 10.97 -3.79 14.99
N ALA A 57 11.81 -2.91 15.52
CA ALA A 57 11.53 -2.17 16.75
C ALA A 57 10.27 -1.31 16.62
N SER A 58 10.02 -0.70 15.45
CA SER A 58 8.81 0.08 15.19
C SER A 58 7.52 -0.73 15.29
N MET A 59 7.59 -2.05 15.08
CA MET A 59 6.46 -2.97 15.22
C MET A 59 6.17 -3.32 16.69
N GLY A 60 7.12 -3.08 17.60
CA GLY A 60 7.00 -3.47 19.01
C GLY A 60 5.91 -2.72 19.78
N GLY A 61 5.68 -1.44 19.47
CA GLY A 61 4.68 -0.61 20.16
C GLY A 61 3.25 -1.21 20.12
N PRO A 62 2.70 -1.49 18.93
CA PRO A 62 1.41 -2.16 18.80
C PRO A 62 1.33 -3.52 19.52
N MET A 63 2.44 -4.26 19.60
CA MET A 63 2.50 -5.58 20.26
C MET A 63 2.38 -5.48 21.79
N VAL A 64 2.74 -4.35 22.41
CA VAL A 64 2.51 -4.13 23.84
C VAL A 64 1.02 -4.19 24.16
N GLY A 65 0.19 -3.53 23.34
CA GLY A 65 -1.26 -3.55 23.49
C GLY A 65 -1.84 -4.97 23.35
N LEU A 66 -1.31 -5.77 22.43
CA LEU A 66 -1.70 -7.17 22.25
C LEU A 66 -1.38 -8.00 23.51
N ILE A 67 -0.18 -7.85 24.07
CA ILE A 67 0.24 -8.55 25.29
C ILE A 67 -0.63 -8.15 26.50
N GLN A 68 -1.01 -6.88 26.60
CA GLN A 68 -1.94 -6.41 27.63
C GLN A 68 -3.35 -7.01 27.49
N GLN A 69 -3.81 -7.18 26.25
CA GLN A 69 -5.07 -7.86 25.96
C GLN A 69 -5.03 -9.34 26.35
N MET A 70 -3.89 -10.02 26.18
CA MET A 70 -3.68 -11.41 26.60
C MET A 70 -3.55 -11.60 28.12
N GLY A 71 -3.49 -10.53 28.91
CA GLY A 71 -3.59 -10.60 30.38
C GLY A 71 -2.42 -9.96 31.14
N VAL A 72 -1.32 -9.59 30.48
CA VAL A 72 -0.20 -8.89 31.13
C VAL A 72 -0.54 -7.39 31.23
N LYS A 73 -1.33 -7.02 32.24
CA LYS A 73 -1.89 -5.65 32.38
C LYS A 73 -0.84 -4.57 32.63
N ASP A 74 0.26 -4.94 33.28
CA ASP A 74 1.36 -4.02 33.54
C ASP A 74 2.10 -3.67 32.24
N PRO A 75 2.17 -2.38 31.86
CA PRO A 75 2.76 -1.95 30.59
C PRO A 75 4.26 -2.20 30.52
N GLU A 76 5.00 -2.07 31.63
CA GLU A 76 6.44 -2.29 31.64
C GLU A 76 6.76 -3.77 31.45
N ARG A 77 6.03 -4.66 32.13
CA ARG A 77 6.13 -6.11 31.93
C ARG A 77 5.74 -6.50 30.51
N ALA A 78 4.70 -5.91 29.95
CA ALA A 78 4.31 -6.16 28.56
C ALA A 78 5.42 -5.73 27.59
N GLN A 79 6.06 -4.60 27.82
CA GLN A 79 7.19 -4.11 27.02
C GLN A 79 8.43 -5.01 27.15
N VAL A 80 8.70 -5.55 28.34
CA VAL A 80 9.74 -6.57 28.55
C VAL A 80 9.43 -7.82 27.72
N MET A 81 8.20 -8.33 27.76
CA MET A 81 7.79 -9.51 26.97
C MET A 81 7.94 -9.27 25.46
N VAL A 82 7.56 -8.08 24.98
CA VAL A 82 7.79 -7.71 23.56
C VAL A 82 9.27 -7.78 23.22
N ARG A 83 10.13 -7.18 24.06
CA ARG A 83 11.58 -7.10 23.79
C ARG A 83 12.28 -8.45 23.89
N GLU A 84 11.94 -9.27 24.88
CA GLU A 84 12.68 -10.49 25.21
C GLU A 84 12.13 -11.74 24.52
N VAL A 85 10.86 -11.72 24.11
CA VAL A 85 10.21 -12.88 23.50
C VAL A 85 9.80 -12.58 22.06
N ILE A 86 9.03 -11.53 21.84
CA ILE A 86 8.42 -11.28 20.53
C ILE A 86 9.45 -10.82 19.50
N LEU A 87 10.23 -9.79 19.82
CA LEU A 87 11.22 -9.25 18.88
C LEU A 87 12.23 -10.32 18.42
N PRO A 88 12.81 -11.16 19.30
CA PRO A 88 13.69 -12.25 18.86
C PRO A 88 13.03 -13.23 17.89
N VAL A 89 11.78 -13.62 18.16
CA VAL A 89 11.01 -14.50 17.25
C VAL A 89 10.81 -13.81 15.90
N MET A 90 10.38 -12.54 15.89
CA MET A 90 10.21 -11.79 14.66
C MET A 90 11.52 -11.63 13.89
N THR A 91 12.62 -11.35 14.56
CA THR A 91 13.95 -11.22 13.96
C THR A 91 14.36 -12.53 13.27
N ALA A 92 14.14 -13.68 13.92
CA ALA A 92 14.47 -14.99 13.37
C ALA A 92 13.66 -15.34 12.11
N HIS A 93 12.43 -14.84 12.01
CA HIS A 93 11.52 -15.09 10.87
C HIS A 93 11.45 -13.93 9.86
N TYR A 94 12.24 -12.89 10.03
CA TYR A 94 12.11 -11.68 9.21
C TYR A 94 12.45 -11.92 7.74
N ASP A 95 13.36 -12.83 7.42
CA ASP A 95 13.69 -13.16 6.03
C ASP A 95 12.51 -13.82 5.31
N GLU A 96 11.69 -14.60 6.01
CA GLU A 96 10.43 -15.14 5.48
C GLU A 96 9.44 -14.02 5.16
N LEU A 97 9.33 -13.03 6.04
CA LEU A 97 8.51 -11.84 5.82
C LEU A 97 8.99 -11.04 4.58
N LEU A 98 10.31 -10.91 4.38
CA LEU A 98 10.86 -10.27 3.17
C LEU A 98 10.50 -11.06 1.92
N ASP A 99 10.55 -12.39 1.95
CA ASP A 99 10.22 -13.23 0.81
C ASP A 99 8.73 -13.17 0.46
N ILE A 100 7.85 -13.12 1.45
CA ILE A 100 6.41 -12.89 1.26
C ILE A 100 6.18 -11.55 0.56
N GLN A 101 6.78 -10.48 1.06
CA GLN A 101 6.64 -9.14 0.47
C GLN A 101 7.23 -9.08 -0.94
N ALA A 102 8.39 -9.71 -1.16
CA ALA A 102 9.07 -9.75 -2.45
C ALA A 102 8.20 -10.39 -3.54
N ARG A 103 7.50 -11.48 -3.21
CA ARG A 103 6.52 -12.11 -4.11
C ARG A 103 5.36 -11.17 -4.44
N SER A 104 4.84 -10.42 -3.46
CA SER A 104 3.79 -9.43 -3.70
C SER A 104 4.25 -8.30 -4.62
N PHE A 105 5.45 -7.77 -4.40
CA PHE A 105 6.03 -6.72 -5.25
C PHE A 105 6.30 -7.22 -6.67
N ALA A 106 6.91 -8.39 -6.80
CA ALA A 106 7.20 -9.02 -8.09
C ALA A 106 5.94 -9.41 -8.88
N GLY A 107 4.81 -9.62 -8.20
CA GLY A 107 3.51 -9.84 -8.84
C GLY A 107 2.90 -8.57 -9.47
N VAL A 108 3.42 -7.39 -9.15
CA VAL A 108 2.91 -6.09 -9.63
C VAL A 108 3.94 -5.37 -10.50
N LEU A 109 5.22 -5.41 -10.13
CA LEU A 109 6.31 -4.70 -10.80
C LEU A 109 7.21 -5.67 -11.57
N GLY A 110 7.59 -5.30 -12.78
CA GLY A 110 8.54 -6.06 -13.58
C GLY A 110 10.00 -5.86 -13.12
N ALA A 111 10.89 -6.78 -13.52
CA ALA A 111 12.30 -6.76 -13.12
C ALA A 111 13.02 -5.42 -13.37
N ASN A 112 12.74 -4.76 -14.50
CA ASN A 112 13.37 -3.49 -14.84
C ASN A 112 12.91 -2.34 -13.93
N GLU A 113 11.63 -2.32 -13.56
CA GLU A 113 11.07 -1.31 -12.65
C GLU A 113 11.65 -1.49 -11.24
N LEU A 114 11.69 -2.73 -10.76
CA LEU A 114 12.30 -3.08 -9.48
C LEU A 114 13.78 -2.67 -9.44
N LYS A 115 14.55 -2.94 -10.49
CA LYS A 115 15.95 -2.47 -10.58
C LYS A 115 16.06 -0.95 -10.53
N ALA A 116 15.20 -0.23 -11.25
CA ALA A 116 15.22 1.23 -11.25
C ALA A 116 14.90 1.81 -9.86
N VAL A 117 13.91 1.23 -9.15
CA VAL A 117 13.58 1.62 -7.77
C VAL A 117 14.74 1.29 -6.83
N SER A 118 15.34 0.11 -6.96
CA SER A 118 16.51 -0.31 -6.18
C SER A 118 17.66 0.69 -6.33
N ALA A 119 17.98 1.08 -7.57
CA ALA A 119 19.02 2.07 -7.87
C ALA A 119 18.71 3.45 -7.29
N PHE A 120 17.44 3.88 -7.28
CA PHE A 120 17.05 5.12 -6.61
C PHE A 120 17.35 5.07 -5.10
N TYR A 121 17.01 3.97 -4.42
CA TYR A 121 17.28 3.84 -2.99
C TYR A 121 18.78 3.70 -2.64
N ASP A 122 19.65 3.43 -3.62
CA ASP A 122 21.10 3.51 -3.40
C ASP A 122 21.62 4.95 -3.33
N THR A 123 20.89 5.92 -3.89
CA THR A 123 21.28 7.33 -3.87
C THR A 123 21.19 7.93 -2.46
N PRO A 124 21.93 9.01 -2.16
CA PRO A 124 21.79 9.73 -0.89
C PRO A 124 20.35 10.19 -0.61
N ALA A 125 19.63 10.64 -1.65
CA ALA A 125 18.24 11.07 -1.52
C ALA A 125 17.30 9.89 -1.20
N GLY A 126 17.48 8.74 -1.86
CA GLY A 126 16.70 7.54 -1.60
C GLY A 126 16.89 7.01 -0.18
N LYS A 127 18.13 6.95 0.31
CA LYS A 127 18.43 6.57 1.71
C LYS A 127 17.85 7.55 2.72
N ALA A 128 17.94 8.86 2.45
CA ALA A 128 17.34 9.89 3.29
C ALA A 128 15.82 9.75 3.34
N LEU A 129 15.18 9.46 2.20
CA LEU A 129 13.74 9.20 2.13
C LEU A 129 13.35 7.98 2.95
N ALA A 130 14.01 6.83 2.76
CA ALA A 130 13.75 5.60 3.52
C ALA A 130 13.84 5.85 5.04
N LYS A 131 14.91 6.50 5.50
CA LYS A 131 15.09 6.86 6.91
C LYS A 131 14.00 7.81 7.43
N ALA A 132 13.51 8.72 6.58
CA ALA A 132 12.49 9.69 6.97
C ALA A 132 11.07 9.11 6.96
N GLN A 133 10.81 7.95 6.34
CA GLN A 133 9.45 7.40 6.18
C GLN A 133 8.66 7.31 7.50
N PRO A 134 9.20 6.78 8.61
CA PRO A 134 8.45 6.70 9.87
C PRO A 134 8.04 8.08 10.40
N GLN A 135 8.95 9.06 10.33
CA GLN A 135 8.68 10.43 10.76
C GLN A 135 7.65 11.12 9.84
N LEU A 136 7.76 10.92 8.53
CA LEU A 136 6.81 11.45 7.55
C LEU A 136 5.42 10.86 7.74
N ALA A 137 5.31 9.56 8.03
CA ALA A 137 4.04 8.91 8.32
C ALA A 137 3.41 9.48 9.61
N GLN A 138 4.20 9.65 10.67
CA GLN A 138 3.74 10.25 11.93
C GLN A 138 3.29 11.71 11.73
N ALA A 139 4.03 12.49 10.94
CA ALA A 139 3.68 13.87 10.61
C ALA A 139 2.35 13.93 9.85
N GLN A 140 2.11 13.02 8.90
CA GLN A 140 0.84 12.93 8.17
C GLN A 140 -0.34 12.61 9.09
N LEU A 141 -0.21 11.64 9.99
CA LEU A 141 -1.26 11.31 10.97
C LEU A 141 -1.55 12.48 11.91
N THR A 142 -0.49 13.17 12.36
CA THR A 142 -0.61 14.35 13.23
C THR A 142 -1.35 15.48 12.50
N GLY A 143 -0.96 15.77 11.25
CA GLY A 143 -1.62 16.78 10.41
C GLY A 143 -3.10 16.46 10.16
N MET A 144 -3.43 15.19 9.88
CA MET A 144 -4.81 14.72 9.71
C MET A 144 -5.63 14.96 10.99
N THR A 145 -5.08 14.62 12.15
CA THR A 145 -5.74 14.81 13.45
C THR A 145 -6.00 16.30 13.74
N GLN A 146 -5.03 17.16 13.46
CA GLN A 146 -5.18 18.61 13.61
C GLN A 146 -6.27 19.17 12.68
N TRP A 147 -6.27 18.74 11.42
CA TRP A 147 -7.29 19.14 10.45
C TRP A 147 -8.70 18.71 10.87
N MET A 148 -8.89 17.46 11.31
CA MET A 148 -10.17 17.01 11.85
C MET A 148 -10.60 17.79 13.10
N GLY A 149 -9.66 18.10 14.00
CA GLY A 149 -9.93 18.92 15.18
C GLY A 149 -10.43 20.32 14.82
N ALA A 150 -9.85 20.93 13.78
CA ALA A 150 -10.28 22.23 13.28
C ALA A 150 -11.69 22.20 12.66
N LEU A 151 -12.09 21.07 12.07
CA LEU A 151 -13.43 20.87 11.51
C LEU A 151 -14.49 20.51 12.55
N ALA A 152 -14.11 20.12 13.77
CA ALA A 152 -15.03 19.61 14.78
C ALA A 152 -16.25 20.52 15.07
N PRO A 153 -16.11 21.87 15.19
CA PRO A 153 -17.26 22.74 15.41
C PRO A 153 -18.25 22.75 14.24
N GLU A 154 -17.74 22.74 13.00
CA GLU A 154 -18.58 22.69 11.80
C GLU A 154 -19.30 21.34 11.70
N ILE A 155 -18.59 20.24 11.94
CA ILE A 155 -19.15 18.89 11.96
C ILE A 155 -20.26 18.80 13.03
N GLN A 156 -20.02 19.30 14.25
CA GLN A 156 -21.02 19.32 15.31
C GLN A 156 -22.27 20.10 14.91
N SER A 157 -22.10 21.28 14.30
CA SER A 157 -23.21 22.10 13.82
C SER A 157 -24.05 21.35 12.77
N LYS A 158 -23.39 20.74 11.78
CA LYS A 158 -24.06 19.97 10.72
C LYS A 158 -24.75 18.71 11.27
N LEU A 159 -24.15 18.02 12.23
CA LEU A 159 -24.75 16.86 12.89
C LEU A 159 -26.03 17.25 13.63
N VAL A 160 -26.03 18.35 14.40
CA VAL A 160 -27.23 18.85 15.10
C VAL A 160 -28.34 19.19 14.09
N GLN A 161 -27.99 19.84 12.98
CA GLN A 161 -28.95 20.16 11.93
C GLN A 161 -29.54 18.90 11.29
N ALA A 162 -28.70 17.90 10.99
CA ALA A 162 -29.14 16.63 10.44
C ALA A 162 -30.06 15.86 11.39
N ILE A 163 -29.71 15.77 12.68
CA ILE A 163 -30.54 15.10 13.71
C ILE A 163 -31.94 15.73 13.77
N LYS A 164 -32.02 17.08 13.77
CA LYS A 164 -33.28 17.81 13.74
C LYS A 164 -34.07 17.56 12.45
N ALA A 165 -33.38 17.58 11.30
CA ALA A 165 -34.03 17.34 10.00
C ALA A 165 -34.62 15.94 9.89
N HIS A 166 -33.99 14.94 10.51
CA HIS A 166 -34.50 13.57 10.58
C HIS A 166 -35.55 13.34 11.69
N GLY A 167 -35.81 14.33 12.55
CA GLY A 167 -36.72 14.19 13.69
C GLY A 167 -36.20 13.25 14.80
N TRP A 168 -34.91 12.90 14.77
CA TRP A 168 -34.26 12.04 15.77
C TRP A 168 -34.01 12.75 17.10
N ASP A 169 -34.22 14.06 17.14
CA ASP A 169 -34.20 14.86 18.36
C ASP A 169 -35.38 14.57 19.32
N LYS A 170 -36.42 13.87 18.84
CA LYS A 170 -37.67 13.61 19.60
C LYS A 170 -37.87 12.16 20.04
N ALA A 171 -36.97 11.25 19.67
CA ALA A 171 -37.08 9.84 20.04
C ALA A 171 -36.50 9.57 21.44
N ALA A 172 -37.30 9.83 22.48
CA ALA A 172 -37.14 9.17 23.77
C ALA A 172 -38.24 8.09 23.89
N PRO A 173 -37.93 6.84 24.29
CA PRO A 173 -38.97 5.89 24.62
C PRO A 173 -39.63 6.34 25.93
N THR A 174 -40.93 6.59 25.87
CA THR A 174 -41.79 6.56 27.06
C THR A 174 -41.73 5.16 27.64
N ALA A 175 -40.90 4.96 28.66
CA ALA A 175 -41.00 3.82 29.55
C ALA A 175 -42.19 4.05 30.50
N ARG A 176 -43.30 3.35 30.25
CA ARG A 176 -44.30 2.96 31.24
C ARG A 176 -44.85 1.58 30.88
#